data_AF-A0A849C153-F1
#
_entry.id   AF-A0A849C153-F1
#
_cell.length_a   1.000
_cell.length_b   1.000
_cell.length_c   1.000
_cell.angle_alpha   90.00
_cell.angle_beta   90.00
_cell.angle_gamma   90.00
#
_symmetry.space_group_name_H-M   'P 1'
#
loop_
_entity.id
_entity.type
_entity.pdbx_description
1 polymer ?
#
loop_
_entity_poly.entity_id
_entity_poly.type
_entity_poly.pdbx_seq_one_letter_code
_entity_poly.pdbx_strand_id
1 'polypeptide(L)'
;MAGTAARERIIVAAERLIAERGQAVPLRDIAAAAGQRNNSAIQYHFGSRDGLIEAVVEHRLATLEVRRLELLAEQAGSGQPPGIHGLLEALVVPMFELGERHGIWHYARFLEQIHTHPAVTDAANLERAGRTSVRVIMQGLDRELTALPPRLRVRRLRALTTMLFALLADRERATEAGSVRTEDAQAWGEIIDMLAGSLAAPVSARGSVSRGARTV
;
A
#
# COMPACT_ATOMS: atom_id res chain seq x y z
N MET A 1 8.67 -21.42 -21.35
CA MET A 1 7.32 -21.57 -20.77
C MET A 1 7.34 -22.12 -19.33
N ALA A 2 8.18 -23.09 -18.96
CA ALA A 2 8.26 -23.60 -17.57
C ALA A 2 8.84 -22.61 -16.54
N GLY A 3 9.81 -21.77 -16.93
CA GLY A 3 10.44 -20.78 -16.03
C GLY A 3 9.52 -19.63 -15.60
N THR A 4 8.61 -19.19 -16.47
CA THR A 4 7.63 -18.14 -16.17
C THR A 4 6.61 -18.61 -15.13
N ALA A 5 6.12 -19.84 -15.27
CA ALA A 5 5.20 -20.46 -14.31
C ALA A 5 5.85 -20.76 -12.95
N ALA A 6 7.16 -21.04 -12.91
CA ALA A 6 7.89 -21.19 -11.65
C ALA A 6 8.07 -19.85 -10.93
N ARG A 7 8.47 -18.80 -11.67
CA ARG A 7 8.61 -17.44 -11.15
C ARG A 7 7.32 -16.93 -10.53
N GLU A 8 6.20 -17.09 -11.22
CA GLU A 8 4.89 -16.63 -10.74
C GLU A 8 4.43 -17.38 -9.48
N ARG A 9 4.58 -18.72 -9.44
CA ARG A 9 4.27 -19.50 -8.23
C ARG A 9 5.08 -19.06 -7.01
N ILE A 10 6.35 -18.70 -7.21
CA ILE A 10 7.20 -18.18 -6.14
C ILE A 10 6.69 -16.82 -5.66
N ILE A 11 6.32 -15.93 -6.57
CA ILE A 11 5.75 -14.61 -6.24
C ILE A 11 4.49 -14.77 -5.38
N VAL A 12 3.54 -15.58 -5.83
CA VAL A 12 2.27 -15.81 -5.11
C VAL A 12 2.50 -16.48 -3.75
N ALA A 13 3.42 -17.44 -3.67
CA ALA A 13 3.78 -18.08 -2.40
C ALA A 13 4.45 -17.11 -1.42
N ALA A 14 5.32 -16.24 -1.92
CA ALA A 14 6.01 -15.23 -1.12
C ALA A 14 5.04 -14.18 -0.58
N GLU A 15 4.14 -13.68 -1.42
CA GLU A 15 3.09 -12.73 -1.04
C GLU A 15 2.28 -13.26 0.15
N ARG A 16 1.74 -14.47 0.02
CA ARG A 16 0.94 -15.10 1.09
C ARG A 16 1.75 -15.35 2.36
N LEU A 17 2.92 -15.98 2.24
CA LEU A 17 3.69 -16.35 3.44
C LEU A 17 4.25 -15.14 4.19
N ILE A 18 4.64 -14.08 3.48
CA ILE A 18 5.08 -12.84 4.12
C ILE A 18 3.89 -12.15 4.78
N ALA A 19 2.71 -12.13 4.16
CA ALA A 19 1.50 -11.60 4.78
C ALA A 19 1.12 -12.32 6.08
N GLU A 20 1.26 -13.66 6.11
CA GLU A 20 0.89 -14.50 7.25
C GLU A 20 1.95 -14.51 8.37
N ARG A 21 3.24 -14.51 8.01
CA ARG A 21 4.35 -14.84 8.92
C ARG A 21 5.41 -13.75 9.03
N GLY A 22 5.22 -12.65 8.32
CA GLY A 22 6.13 -11.52 8.26
C GLY A 22 7.31 -11.70 7.31
N GLN A 23 8.04 -10.60 7.11
CA GLN A 23 9.12 -10.48 6.14
C GLN A 23 10.26 -11.49 6.33
N ALA A 24 10.48 -11.97 7.56
CA ALA A 24 11.57 -12.87 7.91
C ALA A 24 11.36 -14.35 7.52
N VAL A 25 10.18 -14.72 6.99
CA VAL A 25 9.84 -16.11 6.65
C VAL A 25 10.93 -16.79 5.78
N PRO A 26 11.45 -17.98 6.13
CA PRO A 26 12.58 -18.59 5.41
C PRO A 26 12.34 -18.80 3.92
N LEU A 27 13.36 -18.52 3.07
CA LEU A 27 13.25 -18.71 1.61
C LEU A 27 12.95 -20.16 1.21
N ARG A 28 13.40 -21.14 2.00
CA ARG A 28 13.08 -22.55 1.76
C ARG A 28 11.58 -22.85 1.93
N ASP A 29 10.91 -22.16 2.85
CA ASP A 29 9.49 -22.36 3.13
C ASP A 29 8.67 -21.77 1.98
N ILE A 30 9.09 -20.59 1.47
CA ILE A 30 8.54 -19.99 0.24
C ILE A 30 8.73 -20.93 -0.96
N ALA A 31 9.94 -21.46 -1.14
CA ALA A 31 10.25 -22.39 -2.23
C ALA A 31 9.37 -23.64 -2.16
N ALA A 32 9.23 -24.24 -0.97
CA ALA A 32 8.38 -25.40 -0.74
C ALA A 32 6.91 -25.10 -1.03
N ALA A 33 6.38 -23.97 -0.54
CA ALA A 33 5.01 -23.53 -0.82
C ALA A 33 4.76 -23.25 -2.31
N ALA A 34 5.80 -22.85 -3.05
CA ALA A 34 5.76 -22.67 -4.50
C ALA A 34 5.98 -23.98 -5.28
N GLY A 35 6.11 -25.13 -4.62
CA GLY A 35 6.35 -26.43 -5.25
C GLY A 35 7.75 -26.59 -5.84
N GLN A 36 8.74 -25.88 -5.29
CA GLN A 36 10.15 -26.00 -5.66
C GLN A 36 10.87 -26.93 -4.68
N ARG A 37 11.86 -27.69 -5.17
CA ARG A 37 12.62 -28.64 -4.34
C ARG A 37 13.58 -27.97 -3.36
N ASN A 38 14.04 -26.76 -3.67
CA ASN A 38 14.96 -25.99 -2.85
C ASN A 38 14.84 -24.48 -3.17
N ASN A 39 15.59 -23.63 -2.47
CA ASN A 39 15.59 -22.18 -2.66
C ASN A 39 16.44 -21.71 -3.86
N SER A 40 17.04 -22.61 -4.66
CA SER A 40 17.89 -22.19 -5.78
C SER A 40 17.08 -21.48 -6.86
N ALA A 41 15.81 -21.87 -7.06
CA ALA A 41 14.90 -21.19 -7.98
C ALA A 41 14.66 -19.73 -7.57
N ILE A 42 14.65 -19.44 -6.25
CA ILE A 42 14.52 -18.07 -5.76
C ILE A 42 15.78 -17.26 -6.11
N GLN A 43 16.95 -17.82 -5.83
CA GLN A 43 18.21 -17.16 -6.17
C GLN A 43 18.36 -16.95 -7.68
N TYR A 44 17.95 -17.93 -8.49
CA TYR A 44 18.01 -17.84 -9.94
C TYR A 44 17.07 -16.78 -10.52
N HIS A 45 15.82 -16.69 -10.03
CA HIS A 45 14.82 -15.78 -10.60
C HIS A 45 14.84 -14.37 -10.02
N PHE A 46 15.29 -14.22 -8.77
CA PHE A 46 15.16 -12.96 -8.01
C PHE A 46 16.49 -12.48 -7.42
N GLY A 47 17.53 -13.31 -7.40
CA GLY A 47 18.87 -12.95 -6.90
C GLY A 47 18.98 -12.81 -5.37
N SER A 48 17.92 -12.37 -4.69
CA SER A 48 17.89 -12.18 -3.25
C SER A 48 16.47 -12.18 -2.69
N ARG A 49 16.34 -12.10 -1.35
CA ARG A 49 15.04 -11.84 -0.70
C ARG A 49 14.48 -10.49 -1.14
N ASP A 50 15.33 -9.46 -1.20
CA ASP A 50 14.90 -8.11 -1.54
C ASP A 50 14.39 -8.05 -2.98
N GLY A 51 15.09 -8.71 -3.92
CA GLY A 51 14.63 -8.85 -5.30
C GLY A 51 13.32 -9.64 -5.43
N LEU A 52 13.08 -10.60 -4.53
CA LEU A 52 11.79 -11.31 -4.46
C LEU A 52 10.67 -10.38 -3.94
N ILE A 53 10.93 -9.61 -2.88
CA ILE A 53 9.96 -8.63 -2.34
C ILE A 53 9.61 -7.59 -3.41
N GLU A 54 10.61 -7.07 -4.12
CA GLU A 54 10.40 -6.14 -5.23
C GLU A 54 9.53 -6.76 -6.34
N ALA A 55 9.82 -8.01 -6.73
CA ALA A 55 9.04 -8.70 -7.74
C ALA A 55 7.59 -8.95 -7.31
N VAL A 56 7.31 -9.22 -6.02
CA VAL A 56 5.94 -9.33 -5.50
C VAL A 56 5.21 -8.00 -5.59
N VAL A 57 5.85 -6.91 -5.16
CA VAL A 57 5.29 -5.56 -5.26
C VAL A 57 4.98 -5.20 -6.71
N GLU A 58 5.90 -5.43 -7.64
CA GLU A 58 5.72 -5.15 -9.07
C GLU A 58 4.60 -5.98 -9.70
N HIS A 59 4.49 -7.26 -9.35
CA HIS A 59 3.47 -8.15 -9.89
C HIS A 59 2.04 -7.64 -9.61
N ARG A 60 1.79 -7.11 -8.41
CA ARG A 60 0.49 -6.57 -8.02
C ARG A 60 0.26 -5.13 -8.45
N LEU A 61 1.32 -4.32 -8.49
CA LEU A 61 1.24 -2.95 -8.99
C LEU A 61 0.72 -2.89 -10.42
N ALA A 62 1.11 -3.83 -11.29
CA ALA A 62 0.61 -3.85 -12.68
C ALA A 62 -0.92 -3.93 -12.75
N THR A 63 -1.54 -4.79 -11.93
CA THR A 63 -3.00 -4.92 -11.86
C THR A 63 -3.64 -3.68 -11.25
N LEU A 64 -3.08 -3.17 -10.14
CA LEU A 64 -3.63 -2.01 -9.45
C LEU A 64 -3.53 -0.75 -10.30
N GLU A 65 -2.38 -0.52 -10.94
CA GLU A 65 -2.09 0.66 -11.77
C GLU A 65 -3.17 0.94 -12.80
N VAL A 66 -3.59 -0.08 -13.55
CA VAL A 66 -4.64 0.03 -14.56
C VAL A 66 -5.92 0.57 -13.93
N ARG A 67 -6.38 -0.07 -12.85
CA ARG A 67 -7.63 0.32 -12.19
C ARG A 67 -7.55 1.70 -11.53
N ARG A 68 -6.40 2.07 -10.96
CA ARG A 68 -6.20 3.42 -10.40
C ARG A 68 -6.33 4.48 -11.48
N LEU A 69 -5.73 4.25 -12.65
CA LEU A 69 -5.80 5.20 -13.77
C LEU A 69 -7.23 5.33 -14.33
N GLU A 70 -8.00 4.24 -14.39
CA GLU A 70 -9.42 4.27 -14.75
C GLU A 70 -10.22 5.18 -13.81
N LEU A 71 -10.12 4.96 -12.49
CA LEU A 71 -10.82 5.76 -11.48
C LEU A 71 -10.45 7.25 -11.57
N LEU A 72 -9.16 7.57 -11.76
CA LEU A 72 -8.70 8.95 -11.93
C LEU A 72 -9.26 9.59 -13.21
N ALA A 73 -9.38 8.82 -14.30
CA ALA A 73 -9.94 9.30 -15.55
C ALA A 73 -11.45 9.54 -15.46
N GLU A 74 -12.19 8.64 -14.80
CA GLU A 74 -13.62 8.79 -14.51
C GLU A 74 -13.89 10.10 -13.74
N GLN A 75 -13.07 10.40 -12.74
CA GLN A 75 -13.16 11.64 -11.96
C GLN A 75 -12.80 12.89 -12.78
N ALA A 76 -11.76 12.83 -13.61
CA ALA A 76 -11.40 13.96 -14.48
C ALA A 76 -12.52 14.31 -15.48
N GLY A 77 -13.31 13.33 -15.90
CA GLY A 77 -14.47 13.50 -16.78
C GLY A 77 -15.59 14.37 -16.19
N SER A 78 -15.63 14.57 -14.86
CA SER A 78 -16.65 15.40 -14.21
C SER A 78 -16.34 16.91 -14.23
N GLY A 79 -15.25 17.33 -14.89
CA GLY A 79 -14.90 18.74 -15.09
C GLY A 79 -14.21 19.44 -13.90
N GLN A 80 -13.85 18.69 -12.85
CA GLN A 80 -13.04 19.17 -11.73
C GLN A 80 -11.96 18.13 -11.39
N PRO A 81 -10.75 18.57 -11.00
CA PRO A 81 -9.72 17.63 -10.54
C PRO A 81 -10.21 16.91 -9.27
N PRO A 82 -9.79 15.65 -9.05
CA PRO A 82 -10.19 14.91 -7.86
C PRO A 82 -9.61 15.57 -6.60
N GLY A 83 -10.49 15.89 -5.65
CA GLY A 83 -10.08 16.31 -4.30
C GLY A 83 -9.55 15.13 -3.47
N ILE A 84 -9.26 15.38 -2.19
CA ILE A 84 -8.68 14.37 -1.27
C ILE A 84 -9.42 13.01 -1.32
N HIS A 85 -10.76 13.00 -1.25
CA HIS A 85 -11.54 11.76 -1.24
C HIS A 85 -11.39 10.98 -2.55
N GLY A 86 -11.47 11.66 -3.70
CA GLY A 86 -11.33 10.99 -5.00
C GLY A 86 -9.94 10.40 -5.22
N LEU A 87 -8.91 11.11 -4.75
CA LEU A 87 -7.51 10.63 -4.78
C LEU A 87 -7.30 9.41 -3.87
N LEU A 88 -7.92 9.40 -2.68
CA LEU A 88 -7.88 8.26 -1.77
C LEU A 88 -8.70 7.07 -2.27
N GLU A 89 -9.83 7.32 -2.92
CA GLU A 89 -10.65 6.30 -3.57
C GLU A 89 -9.83 5.53 -4.61
N ALA A 90 -9.05 6.24 -5.42
CA ALA A 90 -8.13 5.63 -6.38
C ALA A 90 -7.01 4.79 -5.71
N LEU A 91 -6.70 4.97 -4.43
CA LEU A 91 -5.75 4.09 -3.70
C LEU A 91 -6.45 2.90 -3.05
N VAL A 92 -7.63 3.13 -2.47
CA VAL A 92 -8.31 2.20 -1.56
C VAL A 92 -9.16 1.21 -2.34
N VAL A 93 -10.03 1.67 -3.25
CA VAL A 93 -11.01 0.79 -3.94
C VAL A 93 -10.33 -0.39 -4.65
N PRO A 94 -9.25 -0.20 -5.44
CA PRO A 94 -8.62 -1.32 -6.13
C PRO A 94 -8.04 -2.39 -5.19
N MET A 95 -7.74 -2.05 -3.94
CA MET A 95 -7.27 -3.03 -2.94
C MET A 95 -8.39 -3.97 -2.48
N PHE A 96 -9.62 -3.47 -2.40
CA PHE A 96 -10.80 -4.30 -2.12
C PHE A 96 -11.16 -5.18 -3.31
N GLU A 97 -11.10 -4.61 -4.52
CA GLU A 97 -11.39 -5.35 -5.76
C GLU A 97 -10.42 -6.51 -6.00
N LEU A 98 -9.20 -6.49 -5.45
CA LEU A 98 -8.29 -7.65 -5.47
C LEU A 98 -8.91 -8.88 -4.79
N GLY A 99 -9.57 -8.69 -3.66
CA GLY A 99 -10.28 -9.75 -2.97
C GLY A 99 -11.48 -10.24 -3.77
N GLU A 100 -12.34 -9.31 -4.17
CA GLU A 100 -13.61 -9.61 -4.84
C GLU A 100 -13.43 -10.25 -6.22
N ARG A 101 -12.48 -9.76 -7.02
CA ARG A 101 -12.29 -10.19 -8.41
C ARG A 101 -11.27 -11.31 -8.56
N HIS A 102 -10.29 -11.39 -7.65
CA HIS A 102 -9.15 -12.31 -7.78
C HIS A 102 -8.96 -13.25 -6.58
N GLY A 103 -9.77 -13.12 -5.52
CA GLY A 103 -9.66 -13.95 -4.32
C GLY A 103 -8.42 -13.65 -3.47
N ILE A 104 -7.82 -12.46 -3.62
CA ILE A 104 -6.58 -12.07 -2.94
C ILE A 104 -6.92 -11.23 -1.71
N TRP A 105 -6.89 -11.84 -0.52
CA TRP A 105 -7.29 -11.24 0.76
C TRP A 105 -6.12 -11.12 1.77
N HIS A 106 -4.90 -10.96 1.26
CA HIS A 106 -3.69 -10.89 2.08
C HIS A 106 -2.65 -9.88 1.56
N TYR A 107 -2.97 -9.13 0.49
CA TYR A 107 -2.00 -8.23 -0.11
C TYR A 107 -1.79 -6.97 0.74
N ALA A 108 -2.83 -6.48 1.43
CA ALA A 108 -2.66 -5.38 2.36
C ALA A 108 -1.81 -5.78 3.57
N ARG A 109 -2.02 -6.98 4.12
CA ARG A 109 -1.15 -7.58 5.14
C ARG A 109 0.28 -7.73 4.64
N PHE A 110 0.49 -8.15 3.40
CA PHE A 110 1.83 -8.19 2.81
C PHE A 110 2.48 -6.79 2.81
N LEU A 111 1.78 -5.75 2.32
CA LEU A 111 2.29 -4.38 2.28
C LEU A 111 2.56 -3.81 3.67
N GLU A 112 1.72 -4.13 4.65
CA GLU A 112 1.93 -3.80 6.06
C GLU A 112 3.24 -4.40 6.58
N GLN A 113 3.54 -5.67 6.27
CA GLN A 113 4.77 -6.33 6.71
C GLN A 113 6.04 -5.73 6.09
N ILE A 114 5.93 -5.09 4.92
CA ILE A 114 7.08 -4.51 4.20
C ILE A 114 7.04 -2.98 4.15
N HIS A 115 6.22 -2.30 4.97
CA HIS A 115 6.00 -0.86 4.85
C HIS A 115 7.27 -0.01 5.07
N THR A 116 8.30 -0.56 5.72
CA THR A 116 9.62 0.07 5.90
C THR A 116 10.66 -0.37 4.86
N HIS A 117 10.31 -1.31 3.98
CA HIS A 117 11.23 -1.84 2.97
C HIS A 117 11.45 -0.82 1.84
N PRO A 118 12.67 -0.71 1.27
CA PRO A 118 12.96 0.21 0.17
C PRO A 118 12.01 0.09 -1.02
N ALA A 119 11.54 -1.12 -1.36
CA ALA A 119 10.53 -1.35 -2.42
C ALA A 119 9.25 -0.49 -2.27
N VAL A 120 8.93 -0.09 -1.04
CA VAL A 120 7.80 0.76 -0.67
C VAL A 120 8.25 2.20 -0.36
N THR A 121 9.32 2.38 0.42
CA THR A 121 9.71 3.68 0.97
C THR A 121 10.58 4.52 0.07
N ASP A 122 11.33 3.91 -0.86
CA ASP A 122 12.23 4.64 -1.73
C ASP A 122 11.43 5.45 -2.75
N ALA A 123 11.59 6.78 -2.71
CA ALA A 123 10.93 7.70 -3.62
C ALA A 123 11.31 7.44 -5.09
N ALA A 124 12.52 6.94 -5.36
CA ALA A 124 12.92 6.55 -6.71
C ALA A 124 12.02 5.46 -7.31
N ASN A 125 11.33 4.68 -6.47
CA ASN A 125 10.40 3.68 -6.95
C ASN A 125 9.11 4.28 -7.50
N LEU A 126 8.69 5.47 -7.07
CA LEU A 126 7.59 6.19 -7.69
C LEU A 126 7.92 6.63 -9.12
N GLU A 127 9.22 6.75 -9.43
CA GLU A 127 9.72 7.12 -10.75
C GLU A 127 9.81 5.94 -11.72
N ARG A 128 9.71 4.70 -11.24
CA ARG A 128 9.73 3.49 -12.07
C ARG A 128 8.51 3.42 -13.01
N ALA A 129 8.73 2.86 -14.21
CA ALA A 129 7.66 2.57 -15.15
C ALA A 129 6.59 1.67 -14.50
N GLY A 130 5.30 2.02 -14.66
CA GLY A 130 4.18 1.29 -14.07
C GLY A 130 3.75 1.73 -12.66
N ARG A 131 4.26 2.87 -12.15
CA ARG A 131 3.77 3.53 -10.92
C ARG A 131 3.26 4.96 -11.16
N THR A 132 2.77 5.24 -12.35
CA THR A 132 2.26 6.56 -12.75
C THR A 132 1.08 6.97 -11.88
N SER A 133 0.15 6.05 -11.60
CA SER A 133 -1.06 6.35 -10.82
C SER A 133 -0.73 6.81 -9.40
N VAL A 134 0.14 6.08 -8.70
CA VAL A 134 0.54 6.43 -7.32
C VAL A 134 1.24 7.79 -7.29
N ARG A 135 2.08 8.08 -8.30
CA ARG A 135 2.73 9.38 -8.43
C ARG A 135 1.72 10.51 -8.63
N VAL A 136 0.79 10.35 -9.58
CA VAL A 136 -0.28 11.33 -9.84
C VAL A 136 -1.11 11.57 -8.59
N ILE A 137 -1.47 10.49 -7.88
CA ILE A 137 -2.25 10.57 -6.64
C ILE A 137 -1.49 11.35 -5.56
N MET A 138 -0.23 10.99 -5.30
CA MET A 138 0.57 11.64 -4.26
C MET A 138 0.84 13.12 -4.59
N GLN A 139 1.02 13.46 -5.87
CA GLN A 139 1.11 14.86 -6.31
C GLN A 139 -0.20 15.61 -6.13
N GLY A 140 -1.35 14.98 -6.41
CA GLY A 140 -2.67 15.52 -6.13
C GLY A 140 -2.86 15.82 -4.65
N LEU A 141 -2.54 14.85 -3.79
CA LEU A 141 -2.65 15.00 -2.33
C LEU A 141 -1.71 16.11 -1.81
N ASP A 142 -0.50 16.24 -2.35
CA ASP A 142 0.42 17.34 -2.00
C ASP A 142 -0.19 18.73 -2.32
N ARG A 143 -0.92 18.85 -3.44
CA ARG A 143 -1.60 20.10 -3.83
C ARG A 143 -2.76 20.46 -2.90
N GLU A 144 -3.55 19.47 -2.50
CA GLU A 144 -4.66 19.65 -1.55
C GLU A 144 -4.17 20.12 -0.17
N LEU A 145 -2.91 19.82 0.18
CA LEU A 145 -2.31 20.15 1.46
C LEU A 145 -1.42 21.41 1.42
N THR A 146 -1.54 22.25 0.39
CA THR A 146 -0.72 23.48 0.25
C THR A 146 -0.91 24.50 1.37
N ALA A 147 -2.04 24.49 2.06
CA ALA A 147 -2.28 25.34 3.23
C ALA A 147 -1.40 24.98 4.45
N LEU A 148 -0.81 23.78 4.47
CA LEU A 148 0.05 23.32 5.56
C LEU A 148 1.52 23.73 5.34
N PRO A 149 2.29 23.99 6.41
CA PRO A 149 3.73 24.16 6.30
C PRO A 149 4.40 22.95 5.61
N PRO A 150 5.41 23.14 4.73
CA PRO A 150 5.99 22.06 3.92
C PRO A 150 6.46 20.84 4.74
N ARG A 151 7.08 21.07 5.91
CA ARG A 151 7.53 19.99 6.81
C ARG A 151 6.37 19.17 7.35
N LEU A 152 5.22 19.79 7.59
CA LEU A 152 4.04 19.09 8.09
C LEU A 152 3.38 18.29 6.96
N ARG A 153 3.32 18.85 5.74
CA ARG A 153 2.81 18.16 4.56
C ARG A 153 3.56 16.85 4.29
N VAL A 154 4.89 16.90 4.27
CA VAL A 154 5.73 15.70 4.11
C VAL A 154 5.48 14.68 5.21
N ARG A 155 5.29 15.11 6.46
CA ARG A 155 4.98 14.20 7.58
C ARG A 155 3.62 13.54 7.42
N ARG A 156 2.58 14.28 6.99
CA ARG A 156 1.24 13.73 6.75
C ARG A 156 1.23 12.74 5.60
N LEU A 157 1.85 13.08 4.47
CA LEU A 157 1.95 12.18 3.32
C LEU A 157 2.76 10.92 3.64
N ARG A 158 3.80 11.03 4.48
CA ARG A 158 4.53 9.85 4.96
C ARG A 158 3.69 8.98 5.90
N ALA A 159 2.91 9.58 6.79
CA ALA A 159 2.03 8.84 7.70
C ALA A 159 0.88 8.15 6.97
N LEU A 160 0.42 8.73 5.86
CA LEU A 160 -0.67 8.20 5.05
C LEU A 160 -0.42 6.75 4.62
N THR A 161 0.76 6.42 4.13
CA THR A 161 1.06 5.05 3.64
C THR A 161 1.03 4.03 4.77
N THR A 162 1.55 4.39 5.95
CA THR A 162 1.48 3.55 7.14
C THR A 162 0.03 3.32 7.56
N MET A 163 -0.78 4.37 7.64
CA MET A 163 -2.20 4.27 8.02
C MET A 163 -3.00 3.48 6.99
N LEU A 164 -2.78 3.74 5.69
CA LEU A 164 -3.45 3.04 4.59
C LEU A 164 -3.23 1.53 4.69
N PHE A 165 -1.97 1.08 4.83
CA PHE A 165 -1.69 -0.36 4.90
C PHE A 165 -2.22 -0.99 6.18
N ALA A 166 -2.09 -0.31 7.33
CA ALA A 166 -2.62 -0.83 8.59
C ALA A 166 -4.15 -1.01 8.55
N LEU A 167 -4.90 0.01 8.09
CA LEU A 167 -6.36 -0.06 8.00
C LEU A 167 -6.84 -1.14 7.02
N LEU A 168 -6.20 -1.26 5.86
CA LEU A 168 -6.52 -2.31 4.89
C LEU A 168 -6.16 -3.70 5.41
N ALA A 169 -5.02 -3.86 6.10
CA ALA A 169 -4.61 -5.12 6.68
C ALA A 169 -5.52 -5.55 7.84
N ASP A 170 -5.94 -4.61 8.69
CA ASP A 170 -6.96 -4.84 9.72
C ASP A 170 -8.28 -5.29 9.10
N ARG A 171 -8.68 -4.69 7.98
CA ARG A 171 -9.86 -5.11 7.24
C ARG A 171 -9.73 -6.53 6.68
N GLU A 172 -8.58 -6.89 6.11
CA GLU A 172 -8.31 -8.27 5.66
C GLU A 172 -8.41 -9.27 6.83
N ARG A 173 -7.78 -8.96 7.97
CA ARG A 173 -7.85 -9.79 9.19
C ARG A 173 -9.29 -9.95 9.69
N ALA A 174 -10.05 -8.85 9.75
CA ALA A 174 -11.44 -8.85 10.20
C ALA A 174 -12.34 -9.72 9.29
N THR A 175 -12.07 -9.71 7.99
CA THR A 175 -12.76 -10.54 7.00
C THR A 175 -12.44 -12.02 7.20
N GLU A 176 -11.15 -12.35 7.34
CA GLU A 176 -10.68 -13.72 7.55
C GLU A 176 -11.21 -14.32 8.87
N ALA A 177 -11.33 -13.50 9.91
CA ALA A 177 -11.93 -13.88 11.19
C ALA A 177 -13.47 -14.01 11.15
N GLY A 178 -14.12 -13.65 10.03
CA GLY A 178 -15.58 -13.65 9.90
C GLY A 178 -16.29 -12.54 10.70
N SER A 179 -15.53 -11.57 11.21
CA SER A 179 -16.08 -10.45 12.00
C SER A 179 -16.74 -9.36 11.14
N VAL A 180 -16.33 -9.27 9.87
CA VAL A 180 -16.90 -8.35 8.87
C VAL A 180 -17.16 -9.11 7.57
N ARG A 181 -18.21 -8.74 6.85
CA ARG A 181 -18.53 -9.34 5.54
C ARG A 181 -17.56 -8.88 4.45
N THR A 182 -17.31 -9.73 3.46
CA THR A 182 -16.54 -9.36 2.25
C THR A 182 -17.25 -8.27 1.44
N GLU A 183 -18.56 -8.39 1.26
CA GLU A 183 -19.42 -7.53 0.42
C GLU A 183 -19.84 -6.20 1.09
N ASP A 184 -19.08 -5.72 2.07
CA ASP A 184 -19.44 -4.50 2.78
C ASP A 184 -19.13 -3.28 1.92
N ALA A 185 -20.16 -2.83 1.18
CA ALA A 185 -20.10 -1.68 0.27
C ALA A 185 -19.71 -0.36 0.95
N GLN A 186 -19.77 -0.28 2.28
CA GLN A 186 -19.39 0.92 3.04
C GLN A 186 -17.95 0.88 3.54
N ALA A 187 -17.31 -0.30 3.54
CA ALA A 187 -16.02 -0.51 4.20
C ALA A 187 -14.88 0.33 3.60
N TRP A 188 -14.84 0.53 2.27
CA TRP A 188 -13.83 1.43 1.71
C TRP A 188 -14.11 2.89 2.06
N GLY A 189 -15.38 3.28 2.24
CA GLY A 189 -15.79 4.64 2.52
C GLY A 189 -15.28 5.09 3.89
N GLU A 190 -15.45 4.25 4.90
CA GLU A 190 -14.92 4.51 6.25
C GLU A 190 -13.40 4.67 6.26
N ILE A 191 -12.67 3.79 5.55
CA ILE A 191 -11.21 3.90 5.44
C ILE A 191 -10.82 5.21 4.74
N ILE A 192 -11.51 5.57 3.65
CA ILE A 192 -11.27 6.83 2.92
C ILE A 192 -11.51 8.03 3.85
N ASP A 193 -12.61 8.05 4.60
CA ASP A 193 -12.95 9.14 5.52
C ASP A 193 -11.92 9.27 6.66
N MET A 194 -11.47 8.16 7.23
CA MET A 194 -10.41 8.15 8.26
C MET A 194 -9.08 8.69 7.71
N LEU A 195 -8.69 8.27 6.50
CA LEU A 195 -7.48 8.75 5.84
C LEU A 195 -7.59 10.24 5.50
N ALA A 196 -8.71 10.66 4.91
CA ALA A 196 -8.99 12.05 4.58
C ALA A 196 -8.97 12.95 5.83
N GLY A 197 -9.63 12.51 6.91
CA GLY A 197 -9.64 13.18 8.20
C GLY A 197 -8.23 13.34 8.78
N SER A 198 -7.38 12.31 8.68
CA SER A 198 -5.99 12.40 9.15
C SER A 198 -5.13 13.38 8.34
N LEU A 199 -5.36 13.45 7.02
CA LEU A 199 -4.70 14.40 6.13
C LEU A 199 -5.19 15.83 6.32
N ALA A 200 -6.48 16.03 6.58
CA ALA A 200 -7.12 17.34 6.72
C ALA A 200 -7.15 17.87 8.16
N ALA A 201 -6.77 17.06 9.16
CA ALA A 201 -6.86 17.42 10.57
C ALA A 201 -6.29 18.82 10.88
N PRO A 202 -6.93 19.63 11.74
CA PRO A 202 -6.44 20.96 12.06
C PRO A 202 -5.10 20.91 12.79
N VAL A 203 -4.23 21.89 12.52
CA VAL A 203 -2.97 22.04 13.26
C VAL A 203 -3.29 22.65 14.62
N SER A 204 -3.17 21.86 15.68
CA SER A 204 -3.33 22.36 17.04
C SER A 204 -2.23 23.38 17.37
N ALA A 205 -2.59 24.56 17.88
CA ALA A 205 -1.66 25.62 18.29
C ALA A 205 -0.86 25.30 19.58
N ARG A 206 -0.73 24.03 19.97
CA ARG A 206 -0.04 23.64 21.21
C ARG A 206 1.47 23.67 21.00
N GLY A 207 2.05 24.86 21.17
CA GLY A 207 3.47 25.11 20.94
C GLY A 207 4.04 26.39 21.56
N SER A 208 3.42 26.94 22.61
CA SER A 208 4.09 27.85 23.55
C SER A 208 4.01 27.24 24.95
N VAL A 209 4.67 26.09 25.15
CA VAL A 209 5.06 25.73 26.51
C VAL A 209 6.07 26.79 26.93
N SER A 210 5.60 27.80 27.66
CA SER A 210 6.48 28.73 28.34
C SER A 210 7.39 27.89 29.22
N ARG A 211 8.66 27.77 28.83
CA ARG A 211 9.71 27.40 29.78
C ARG A 211 9.72 28.52 30.80
N GLY A 212 8.94 28.35 31.87
CA GLY A 212 8.94 29.25 33.01
C GLY A 212 10.38 29.39 33.47
N ALA A 213 10.84 30.64 33.51
CA ALA A 213 12.09 31.01 34.13
C ALA A 213 12.07 30.48 35.57
N ARG A 214 12.84 29.43 35.84
CA ARG A 214 13.44 29.24 37.16
C ARG A 214 14.76 29.98 37.11
N THR A 215 14.75 31.19 37.64
CA THR A 215 15.98 31.86 38.06
C THR A 215 15.80 32.18 39.53
N VAL A 216 16.55 31.40 40.33
CA VAL A 216 17.15 31.65 41.66
C VAL A 216 16.30 32.37 42.69
#